data_AF-A0A3C0Y119-F1
#
_entry.id   AF-A0A3C0Y119-F1
#
_cell.length_a   1.000
_cell.length_b   1.000
_cell.length_c   1.000
_cell.angle_alpha   90.00
_cell.angle_beta   90.00
_cell.angle_gamma   90.00
#
_symmetry.space_group_name_H-M   'P 1'
#
loop_
_entity.id
_entity.type
_entity.pdbx_description
1 polymer ?
#
loop_
_entity_poly.entity_id
_entity_poly.type
_entity_poly.pdbx_seq_one_letter_code
_entity_poly.pdbx_strand_id
1 'polypeptide(L)' 'SHRRSNRIWNSNIKRVKCKVNGAPKRIYVCSRCLRSGAVERA' A
#
# COMPACT_ATOMS: atom_id res chain seq x y z
N SER A 1 -36.47 -8.60 -2.46
CA SER A 1 -35.30 -9.01 -3.26
C SER A 1 -33.97 -8.59 -2.61
N HIS A 2 -33.83 -8.81 -1.30
CA HIS A 2 -32.63 -8.45 -0.53
C HIS A 2 -31.51 -9.47 -0.71
N ARG A 3 -31.08 -9.68 -1.96
CA ARG A 3 -29.96 -10.57 -2.28
C ARG A 3 -28.67 -9.80 -2.08
N ARG A 4 -28.00 -10.04 -0.97
CA ARG A 4 -26.67 -9.49 -0.68
C ARG A 4 -25.62 -10.53 -1.08
N SER A 5 -24.72 -10.13 -1.97
CA SER A 5 -23.49 -10.87 -2.25
C SER A 5 -22.35 -10.28 -1.44
N ASN A 6 -21.47 -11.14 -0.92
CA ASN A 6 -20.29 -10.69 -0.20
C ASN A 6 -19.30 -10.09 -1.19
N ARG A 7 -18.88 -8.84 -0.95
CA ARG A 7 -17.81 -8.18 -1.70
C ARG A 7 -16.63 -7.93 -0.78
N ILE A 8 -15.44 -8.23 -1.30
CA ILE A 8 -14.18 -7.87 -0.65
C ILE A 8 -13.75 -6.49 -1.15
N TRP A 9 -13.41 -5.60 -0.22
CA TRP A 9 -12.82 -4.29 -0.51
C TRP A 9 -11.32 -4.39 -0.36
N ASN A 10 -10.61 -4.43 -1.49
CA ASN A 10 -9.15 -4.50 -1.48
C ASN A 10 -8.55 -3.15 -1.08
N SER A 11 -7.46 -3.21 -0.32
CA SER A 11 -6.69 -2.03 0.07
C SER A 11 -5.99 -1.41 -1.14
N ASN A 12 -5.81 -0.08 -1.15
CA ASN A 12 -5.08 0.62 -2.20
C ASN A 12 -3.56 0.48 -1.99
N ILE A 13 -3.03 -0.65 -2.45
CA ILE A 13 -1.62 -1.01 -2.37
C ILE A 13 -0.94 -0.62 -3.68
N LYS A 14 0.20 0.05 -3.61
CA LYS A 14 1.00 0.49 -4.75
C LYS A 14 2.40 -0.12 -4.69
N ARG A 15 3.01 -0.37 -5.85
CA ARG A 15 4.40 -0.83 -5.95
C ARG A 15 5.30 0.38 -6.08
N VAL A 16 6.14 0.65 -5.08
CA VAL A 16 6.97 1.86 -5.00
C VAL A 16 8.40 1.50 -4.62
N LYS A 17 9.37 2.33 -5.02
CA LYS A 17 10.75 2.24 -4.58
C LYS A 17 10.88 2.94 -3.23
N CYS A 18 11.29 2.20 -2.22
CA CYS A 18 11.40 2.67 -0.84
C CYS A 18 12.78 2.34 -0.30
N LYS A 19 13.34 3.23 0.53
CA LYS A 19 14.56 2.91 1.29
C LYS A 19 14.17 2.01 2.45
N VAL A 20 14.66 0.77 2.42
CA VAL A 20 14.50 -0.17 3.54
C VAL A 20 15.89 -0.45 4.05
N ASN A 21 16.19 -0.04 5.29
CA ASN A 21 17.48 -0.23 5.94
C ASN A 21 18.65 0.33 5.10
N GLY A 22 18.49 1.53 4.55
CA GLY A 22 19.51 2.21 3.73
C GLY A 22 19.60 1.77 2.27
N ALA A 23 19.03 0.62 1.89
CA ALA A 23 19.03 0.14 0.51
C ALA A 23 17.69 0.41 -0.19
N PRO A 24 17.69 0.91 -1.44
CA PRO A 24 16.45 1.07 -2.20
C PRO A 24 15.90 -0.29 -2.65
N LYS A 25 14.68 -0.62 -2.25
CA LYS A 25 13.95 -1.83 -2.67
C LYS A 25 12.59 -1.46 -3.27
N ARG A 26 12.13 -2.27 -4.23
CA ARG A 26 10.75 -2.16 -4.73
C ARG A 26 9.84 -3.04 -3.89
N ILE A 27 8.94 -2.41 -3.15
CA ILE A 27 8.02 -3.09 -2.24
C ILE A 27 6.59 -2.63 -2.47
N TYR A 28 5.64 -3.41 -1.95
CA TYR A 28 4.23 -3.04 -1.91
C TYR A 28 3.96 -2.19 -0.68
N VAL A 29 3.42 -1.00 -0.90
CA VAL A 29 3.15 -0.01 0.16
C VAL A 29 1.71 0.47 0.07
N CYS A 30 1.09 0.64 1.22
CA CYS A 30 -0.25 1.20 1.30
C CYS A 30 -0.24 2.70 1.02
N SER A 31 -1.23 3.24 0.31
CA SER A 31 -1.28 4.69 0.01
C SER A 31 -1.33 5.56 1.28
N ARG A 32 -1.91 5.06 2.38
CA ARG A 32 -1.87 5.72 3.70
C ARG A 32 -0.46 5.82 4.26
N CYS A 33 0.35 4.77 4.10
CA CYS A 33 1.73 4.68 4.56
C CYS A 33 2.62 5.71 3.84
N LEU A 34 2.33 5.96 2.55
CA LEU A 34 2.96 7.02 1.77
C LEU A 34 2.53 8.42 2.22
N ARG A 35 1.28 8.57 2.65
CA ARG A 35 0.73 9.86 3.13
C ARG A 35 1.24 10.22 4.52
N SER A 36 1.44 9.24 5.39
CA SER A 36 1.92 9.44 6.76
C SER A 36 3.44 9.61 6.85
N GLY A 37 4.17 9.50 5.74
CA GLY A 37 5.64 9.59 5.74
C GLY A 37 6.33 8.41 6.45
N ALA A 38 5.59 7.35 6.79
CA ALA A 38 6.14 6.17 7.45
C ALA A 38 7.13 5.38 6.58
N VAL A 39 7.15 5.68 5.27
CA VAL A 39 8.07 5.07 4.32
C VAL A 39 8.70 6.16 3.47
N GLU A 40 10.03 6.28 3.54
CA GLU A 40 10.78 7.17 2.67
C GLU A 40 10.88 6.58 1.25
N ARG A 41 10.49 7.40 0.28
CA ARG A 41 10.74 7.11 -1.13
C ARG A 41 12.23 7.31 -1.40
N ALA A 42 12.82 6.35 -2.10
CA ALA A 42 14.21 6.39 -2.53
C ALA A 42 14.34 7.04 -3.91
#